data_AF-A0A0E3BYX3-F1
#
_entry.id   AF-A0A0E3BYX3-F1
#
_cell.length_a   1.000
_cell.length_b   1.000
_cell.length_c   1.000
_cell.angle_alpha   90.00
_cell.angle_beta   90.00
_cell.angle_gamma   90.00
#
_symmetry.space_group_name_H-M   'P 1'
#
loop_
_entity.id
_entity.type
_entity.pdbx_description
1 polymer ?
#
loop_
_entity_poly.entity_id
_entity_poly.type
_entity_poly.pdbx_seq_one_letter_code
_entity_poly.pdbx_strand_id
1 'polypeptide(L)'
;MSQGYIATARTQELIEGRKNFQPNTETNLEINFRVVCVPQTSDGLVSLGFATALQDRYSLKKSATSASVGVSALGSLSLPFSSSNDSLVKVGSETISKRSFYDSFFELVENYLKQDRDAP
;
A
#
# COMPACT_ATOMS: atom_id res chain seq x y z
N MET A 1 2.69 -18.31 -7.25
CA MET A 1 2.09 -17.24 -6.43
C MET A 1 2.45 -15.92 -7.09
N SER A 2 1.49 -15.15 -7.61
CA SER A 2 1.82 -13.86 -8.22
C SER A 2 2.22 -12.88 -7.12
N GLN A 3 3.49 -12.49 -7.15
CA GLN A 3 4.13 -11.57 -6.23
C GLN A 3 3.63 -10.15 -6.50
N GLY A 4 2.32 -9.90 -6.39
CA GLY A 4 1.60 -8.70 -6.85
C GLY A 4 1.99 -7.37 -6.18
N TYR A 5 3.22 -7.26 -5.70
CA TYR A 5 3.90 -6.02 -5.36
C TYR A 5 4.45 -5.37 -6.63
N ILE A 6 4.15 -4.10 -6.80
CA ILE A 6 4.77 -3.24 -7.80
C ILE A 6 5.96 -2.58 -7.12
N ALA A 7 7.17 -2.78 -7.66
CA ALA A 7 8.36 -2.12 -7.15
C ALA A 7 8.23 -0.60 -7.37
N THR A 8 8.32 0.17 -6.29
CA THR A 8 8.23 1.64 -6.32
C THR A 8 9.59 2.31 -6.19
N ALA A 9 10.55 1.64 -5.55
CA ALA A 9 11.94 2.06 -5.50
C ALA A 9 12.87 0.82 -5.55
N ARG A 10 13.98 0.95 -6.28
CA ARG A 10 15.00 -0.08 -6.39
C ARG A 10 16.39 0.56 -6.50
N THR A 11 17.15 0.46 -5.43
CA THR A 11 18.57 0.84 -5.35
C THR A 11 19.37 -0.30 -4.69
N GLN A 12 20.69 -0.14 -4.55
CA GLN A 12 21.52 -1.11 -3.83
C GLN A 12 21.18 -1.19 -2.33
N GLU A 13 20.73 -0.07 -1.74
CA GLU A 13 20.47 0.06 -0.31
C GLU A 13 18.98 -0.08 0.05
N LEU A 14 18.10 -0.06 -0.95
CA LEU A 14 16.66 0.07 -0.74
C LEU A 14 15.84 -0.64 -1.82
N ILE A 15 14.94 -1.51 -1.39
CA ILE A 15 13.82 -1.99 -2.21
C ILE A 15 12.52 -1.58 -1.54
N GLU A 16 11.64 -0.96 -2.30
CA GLU A 16 10.27 -0.68 -1.88
C GLU A 16 9.29 -1.31 -2.87
N GLY A 17 8.24 -1.90 -2.32
CA GLY A 17 7.18 -2.54 -3.08
C GLY A 17 5.82 -2.18 -2.51
N ARG A 18 4.85 -2.01 -3.39
CA ARG A 18 3.47 -1.73 -2.99
C ARG A 18 2.52 -2.77 -3.54
N LYS A 19 1.61 -3.26 -2.70
CA LYS A 19 0.50 -4.13 -3.11
C LYS A 19 -0.82 -3.57 -2.64
N ASN A 20 -1.77 -3.46 -3.58
CA ASN A 20 -3.13 -3.01 -3.31
C ASN A 20 -4.07 -4.21 -3.35
N PHE A 21 -5.05 -4.23 -2.44
CA PHE A 21 -6.12 -5.21 -2.47
C PHE A 21 -7.37 -4.67 -1.78
N GLN A 22 -8.52 -5.15 -2.23
CA GLN A 22 -9.82 -4.68 -1.79
C GLN A 22 -10.58 -5.88 -1.18
N PRO A 23 -10.56 -6.06 0.16
CA PRO A 23 -11.25 -7.17 0.80
C PRO A 23 -12.77 -7.13 0.62
N ASN A 24 -13.33 -5.93 0.51
CA ASN A 24 -14.75 -5.67 0.25
C ASN A 24 -14.89 -4.33 -0.48
N THR A 25 -16.08 -4.04 -1.00
CA THR A 25 -16.36 -2.86 -1.84
C THR A 25 -16.08 -1.52 -1.18
N GLU A 26 -16.06 -1.45 0.14
CA GLU A 26 -15.94 -0.20 0.91
C GLU A 26 -14.53 0.04 1.48
N THR A 27 -13.68 -1.00 1.49
CA THR A 27 -12.37 -0.97 2.13
C THR A 27 -11.28 -1.21 1.11
N ASN A 28 -10.39 -0.24 0.96
CA ASN A 28 -9.17 -0.39 0.15
C ASN A 28 -7.97 -0.51 1.09
N LEU A 29 -7.17 -1.55 0.89
CA LEU A 29 -5.95 -1.79 1.66
C LEU A 29 -4.74 -1.63 0.75
N GLU A 30 -3.72 -0.95 1.27
CA GLU A 30 -2.42 -0.82 0.64
C GLU A 30 -1.38 -1.37 1.61
N ILE A 31 -0.54 -2.31 1.16
CA ILE A 31 0.66 -2.70 1.88
C ILE A 31 1.85 -2.06 1.19
N ASN A 32 2.56 -1.23 1.92
CA ASN A 32 3.86 -0.71 1.54
C ASN A 32 4.94 -1.53 2.26
N PHE A 33 5.79 -2.18 1.49
CA PHE A 33 6.86 -3.04 1.97
C PHE A 33 8.20 -2.39 1.65
N ARG A 34 9.08 -2.32 2.64
CA ARG A 34 10.39 -1.67 2.52
C ARG A 34 11.47 -2.57 3.10
N VAL A 35 12.53 -2.78 2.31
CA VAL A 35 13.75 -3.47 2.72
C VAL A 35 14.90 -2.51 2.59
N VAL A 36 15.62 -2.30 3.69
CA VAL A 36 16.86 -1.52 3.72
C VAL A 36 18.04 -2.46 3.86
N CYS A 37 19.01 -2.34 2.97
CA CYS A 37 20.25 -3.11 2.99
C CYS A 37 21.38 -2.23 3.50
N VAL A 38 21.97 -2.59 4.64
CA VAL A 38 23.10 -1.88 5.26
C VAL A 38 24.36 -2.72 5.08
N PRO A 39 25.41 -2.22 4.41
CA PRO A 39 26.67 -2.94 4.26
C PRO A 39 27.27 -3.26 5.64
N GLN A 40 27.54 -4.54 5.91
CA GLN A 40 28.19 -5.01 7.13
C GLN A 40 29.72 -5.02 6.98
N THR A 41 30.21 -5.27 5.77
CA THR A 41 31.63 -5.34 5.44
C THR A 41 32.02 -4.22 4.49
N SER A 42 33.27 -3.76 4.56
CA SER A 42 33.77 -2.66 3.72
C SER A 42 33.85 -3.02 2.23
N ASP A 43 33.83 -4.31 1.90
CA ASP A 43 33.79 -4.83 0.52
C ASP A 43 32.36 -4.91 -0.05
N GLY A 44 31.33 -4.63 0.75
CA GLY A 44 29.93 -4.66 0.33
C GLY A 44 29.36 -6.06 0.06
N LEU A 45 30.14 -7.13 0.33
CA LEU A 45 29.73 -8.51 0.05
C LEU A 45 28.70 -9.04 1.05
N VAL A 46 28.69 -8.49 2.25
CA VAL A 46 27.70 -8.83 3.29
C VAL A 46 26.90 -7.60 3.64
N SER A 47 25.58 -7.72 3.57
CA SER A 47 24.64 -6.67 3.98
C SER A 47 23.66 -7.20 5.02
N LEU A 48 23.36 -6.37 6.02
CA LEU A 48 22.27 -6.59 6.96
C LEU A 48 20.98 -5.99 6.38
N GLY A 49 19.98 -6.84 6.22
CA GLY A 49 18.66 -6.45 5.72
C GLY A 49 17.68 -6.13 6.85
N PHE A 50 17.05 -4.96 6.81
CA PHE A 50 15.93 -4.59 7.67
C PHE A 50 14.66 -4.53 6.84
N ALA A 51 13.67 -5.36 7.18
CA ALA A 51 12.37 -5.38 6.52
C ALA A 51 11.29 -4.74 7.40
N THR A 52 10.44 -3.91 6.80
CA THR A 52 9.25 -3.35 7.44
C THR A 52 8.09 -3.33 6.46
N ALA A 53 6.89 -3.48 7.00
CA ALA A 53 5.67 -3.42 6.21
C ALA A 53 4.63 -2.56 6.93
N LEU A 54 4.11 -1.56 6.22
CA LEU A 54 3.01 -0.72 6.66
C LEU A 54 1.75 -1.10 5.91
N GLN A 55 0.65 -1.27 6.63
CA GLN A 55 -0.67 -1.47 6.07
C GLN A 55 -1.49 -0.20 6.25
N ASP A 56 -1.79 0.46 5.14
CA ASP A 56 -2.68 1.60 5.08
C ASP A 56 -4.10 1.14 4.78
N ARG A 57 -5.07 1.66 5.53
CA ARG A 57 -6.50 1.42 5.32
C ARG A 57 -7.15 2.69 4.77
N TYR A 58 -7.90 2.55 3.70
CA TYR A 58 -8.69 3.62 3.08
C TYR A 58 -10.17 3.24 3.10
N SER A 59 -11.01 4.21 3.48
CA SER A 59 -12.46 4.08 3.44
C SER A 59 -13.05 5.15 2.51
N LEU A 60 -14.20 4.83 1.93
CA LEU A 60 -14.94 5.77 1.08
C LEU A 60 -15.63 6.81 1.96
N LYS A 61 -15.20 8.07 1.89
CA LYS A 61 -15.91 9.17 2.55
C LYS A 61 -16.95 9.74 1.59
N LYS A 62 -18.21 9.40 1.81
CA LYS A 62 -19.34 10.00 1.09
C LYS A 62 -19.56 11.43 1.61
N SER A 63 -19.16 12.42 0.82
CA SER A 63 -19.37 13.83 1.18
C SER A 63 -20.72 14.30 0.64
N ALA A 64 -21.69 14.49 1.53
CA ALA A 64 -22.99 15.06 1.19
C ALA A 64 -22.90 16.60 1.24
N THR A 65 -22.48 17.23 0.14
CA THR A 65 -22.56 18.69 0.02
C THR A 65 -23.98 19.05 -0.42
N SER A 66 -24.87 19.37 0.52
CA SER A 66 -26.17 19.95 0.22
C SER A 66 -26.03 21.47 0.02
N ALA A 67 -26.23 21.96 -1.20
CA ALA A 67 -26.41 23.38 -1.47
C ALA A 67 -27.90 23.73 -1.37
N SER A 68 -28.30 24.46 -0.32
CA SER A 68 -29.64 25.03 -0.22
C SER A 68 -29.64 26.46 -0.76
N VAL A 69 -30.33 26.70 -1.87
CA VAL A 69 -30.59 28.05 -2.40
C VAL A 69 -31.99 28.45 -1.95
N GLY A 70 -32.10 29.51 -1.15
CA GLY A 70 -33.38 30.12 -0.83
C GLY A 70 -33.85 31.01 -1.98
N VAL A 71 -35.00 30.69 -2.58
CA VAL A 71 -35.67 31.52 -3.57
C VAL A 71 -36.85 32.24 -2.92
N SER A 72 -36.70 33.55 -2.72
CA SER A 72 -37.81 34.44 -2.46
C SER A 72 -38.51 34.73 -3.79
N ALA A 73 -39.69 34.14 -3.98
CA ALA A 73 -40.64 34.39 -5.06
C ALA A 73 -40.17 34.01 -6.49
N LEU A 74 -41.02 33.23 -7.15
CA LEU A 74 -40.94 32.72 -8.54
C LEU A 74 -40.13 31.42 -8.66
N GLY A 75 -40.86 30.33 -8.92
CA GLY A 75 -40.47 28.95 -8.63
C GLY A 75 -39.24 28.44 -9.38
N SER A 76 -38.44 27.65 -8.66
CA SER A 76 -37.30 26.91 -9.17
C SER A 76 -37.60 25.41 -9.16
N LEU A 77 -37.46 24.76 -10.31
CA LEU A 77 -37.45 23.31 -10.44
C LEU A 77 -36.04 22.87 -10.83
N SER A 78 -35.36 22.13 -9.95
CA SER A 78 -34.04 21.55 -10.23
C SER A 78 -34.00 20.09 -9.76
N LEU A 79 -33.70 19.21 -10.72
CA LEU A 79 -33.47 17.79 -10.48
C LEU A 79 -32.04 17.62 -9.91
N PRO A 80 -31.84 17.00 -8.74
CA PRO A 80 -30.50 16.76 -8.24
C PRO A 80 -29.90 15.57 -8.99
N PHE A 81 -28.95 15.83 -9.87
CA PHE A 81 -27.97 14.82 -10.27
C PHE A 81 -27.07 14.55 -9.06
N SER A 82 -27.22 13.38 -8.44
CA SER A 82 -26.33 12.93 -7.38
C SER A 82 -24.98 12.52 -7.98
N SER A 83 -24.02 13.43 -8.08
CA SER A 83 -22.62 13.02 -8.22
C SER A 83 -22.08 12.69 -6.83
N SER A 84 -22.08 11.40 -6.47
CA SER A 84 -21.33 10.93 -5.31
C SER A 84 -19.85 11.08 -5.65
N ASN A 85 -19.19 12.08 -5.08
CA ASN A 85 -17.75 12.20 -5.18
C ASN A 85 -17.14 11.29 -4.10
N ASP A 86 -17.02 10.01 -4.44
CA ASP A 86 -16.43 9.02 -3.55
C ASP A 86 -14.92 9.28 -3.47
N SER A 87 -14.45 9.76 -2.31
CA SER A 87 -13.03 10.01 -2.08
C SER A 87 -12.47 8.95 -1.13
N LEU A 88 -11.31 8.39 -1.49
CA LEU A 88 -10.55 7.52 -0.60
C LEU A 88 -9.87 8.38 0.45
N VAL A 89 -10.31 8.26 1.70
CA VAL A 89 -9.65 8.91 2.84
C VAL A 89 -8.86 7.84 3.59
N LYS A 90 -7.57 8.10 3.86
CA LYS A 90 -6.76 7.25 4.71
C LYS A 90 -7.33 7.29 6.13
N VAL A 91 -7.81 6.15 6.61
CA VAL A 91 -8.47 6.00 7.93
C VAL A 91 -7.58 5.32 8.97
N GLY A 92 -6.46 4.71 8.56
CA GLY A 92 -5.51 4.11 9.49
C GLY A 92 -4.21 3.71 8.79
N SER A 93 -3.15 3.57 9.59
CA SER A 93 -1.84 3.08 9.18
C SER A 93 -1.28 2.26 10.32
N GLU A 94 -0.95 0.99 10.07
CA GLU A 94 -0.44 0.08 11.09
C GLU A 94 0.78 -0.66 10.56
N THR A 95 1.82 -0.76 11.38
CA THR A 95 2.94 -1.67 11.08
C THR A 95 2.48 -3.11 11.22
N ILE A 96 2.70 -3.92 10.18
CA ILE A 96 2.44 -5.35 10.25
C ILE A 96 3.45 -5.95 11.22
N SER A 97 2.97 -6.48 12.35
CA SER A 97 3.78 -7.09 13.41
C SER A 97 3.70 -8.62 13.41
N LYS A 98 2.93 -9.22 12.50
CA LYS A 98 2.73 -10.67 12.43
C LYS A 98 4.04 -11.37 12.06
N ARG A 99 4.56 -12.21 12.96
CA ARG A 99 5.79 -12.98 12.73
C ARG A 99 5.74 -13.80 11.43
N SER A 100 4.64 -14.53 11.23
CA SER A 100 4.46 -15.39 10.05
C SER A 100 4.58 -14.65 8.71
N PHE A 101 4.26 -13.35 8.68
CA PHE A 101 4.43 -12.54 7.47
C PHE A 101 5.92 -12.37 7.13
N TYR A 102 6.75 -12.09 8.15
CA TYR A 102 8.19 -11.97 7.97
C TYR A 102 8.86 -13.32 7.74
N ASP A 103 8.39 -14.39 8.40
CA ASP A 103 8.91 -15.74 8.17
C ASP A 103 8.78 -16.14 6.70
N SER A 104 7.58 -15.99 6.11
CA SER A 104 7.35 -16.28 4.68
C SER A 104 8.16 -15.37 3.76
N PHE A 105 8.39 -14.11 4.14
CA PHE A 105 9.23 -13.19 3.37
C PHE A 105 10.69 -13.66 3.36
N PHE A 106 11.27 -13.95 4.52
CA PHE A 106 12.67 -14.35 4.62
C PHE A 106 12.91 -15.73 4.00
N GLU A 107 11.97 -16.67 4.15
CA GLU A 107 12.02 -17.96 3.46
C GLU A 107 12.09 -17.79 1.93
N LEU A 108 11.28 -16.88 1.38
CA LEU A 108 11.30 -16.59 -0.05
C LEU A 108 12.62 -15.96 -0.49
N VAL A 109 13.14 -14.99 0.29
CA VAL A 109 14.44 -14.36 0.02
C VAL A 109 15.55 -15.40 0.01
N GLU A 110 15.60 -16.29 1.00
CA GLU A 110 16.57 -17.38 1.06
C GLU A 110 16.49 -18.29 -0.17
N ASN A 111 15.28 -18.63 -0.62
CA ASN A 111 15.09 -19.47 -1.80
C ASN A 111 15.60 -18.78 -3.08
N TYR A 112 15.37 -17.48 -3.25
CA TYR A 112 15.93 -16.72 -4.38
C TYR A 112 17.45 -16.62 -4.32
N LEU A 113 18.03 -16.39 -3.14
CA LEU A 113 19.49 -16.32 -2.98
C LEU A 113 20.16 -17.67 -3.28
N LYS A 114 19.54 -18.79 -2.90
CA LYS A 114 20.01 -20.14 -3.25
C LYS A 114 19.98 -20.35 -4.76
N GLN A 115 18.88 -19.96 -5.43
CA GLN A 115 18.74 -20.08 -6.88
C GLN A 115 19.77 -19.24 -7.65
N ASP A 116 20.05 -18.02 -7.20
CA ASP A 116 21.02 -17.13 -7.85
C ASP A 116 22.45 -17.67 -7.71
N ARG A 117 22.80 -18.27 -6.57
CA ARG A 117 24.08 -18.93 -6.37
C ARG A 117 24.28 -20.16 -7.26
N ASP A 118 23.20 -20.86 -7.57
CA ASP A 118 23.22 -22.08 -8.38
C ASP A 118 23.03 -21.78 -9.89
N ALA A 119 22.89 -20.49 -10.28
CA ALA A 119 22.83 -20.07 -11.67
C ALA A 119 24.23 -20.13 -12.34
N PRO A 120 24.33 -20.68 -13.57
CA PRO A 120 25.61 -20.89 -14.27
C PRO A 120 26.27 -19.61 -14.79
#